data_AF-A0A9N9JFJ3-F1
#
_entry.id   AF-A0A9N9JFJ3-F1
#
_cell.length_a   1.000
_cell.length_b   1.000
_cell.length_c   1.000
_cell.angle_alpha   90.00
_cell.angle_beta   90.00
_cell.angle_gamma   90.00
#
_symmetry.space_group_name_H-M   'P 1'
#
loop_
_entity.id
_entity.type
_entity.pdbx_description
1 polymer ?
#
loop_
_entity_poly.entity_id
_entity_poly.type
_entity_poly.pdbx_seq_one_letter_code
_entity_poly.pdbx_strand_id
1 'polypeptide(L)'
;CPPNDLHMYGFKNVCKDLKELMDQLKIKSSVFIGHDWGGYLAWRMCIHHPERVKAVISICTPYTPPNENYIALESVAEILPNLQYQVYLSHPKAEIELDSKPEEYLKAVLRSSQPGDQIQLFDGKNMMGSIIDGLHRSPIISQQELDYYVTHYKSGGFHGGLNWYKTRKVNYQDEK
;
A
#
# COMPACT_ATOMS: atom_id res chain seq x y z
N CYS A 1 -6.16 -7.45 -16.24
CA CYS A 1 -5.15 -6.40 -15.96
C CYS A 1 -5.74 -5.38 -14.99
N PRO A 2 -4.96 -4.91 -14.01
CA PRO A 2 -5.39 -3.83 -13.11
C PRO A 2 -5.78 -2.56 -13.91
N PRO A 3 -6.77 -1.76 -13.45
CA PRO A 3 -7.16 -0.51 -14.13
C PRO A 3 -6.01 0.50 -14.24
N ASN A 4 -5.99 1.29 -15.32
CA ASN A 4 -5.04 2.40 -15.47
C ASN A 4 -5.56 3.71 -14.88
N ASP A 5 -6.87 3.84 -14.69
CA ASP A 5 -7.49 5.04 -14.14
C ASP A 5 -7.24 5.14 -12.64
N LEU A 6 -6.49 6.17 -12.23
CA LEU A 6 -6.15 6.43 -10.83
C LEU A 6 -7.39 6.68 -9.96
N HIS A 7 -8.52 7.13 -10.53
CA HIS A 7 -9.75 7.28 -9.77
C HIS A 7 -10.23 5.94 -9.20
N MET A 8 -9.95 4.81 -9.86
CA MET A 8 -10.30 3.47 -9.36
C MET A 8 -9.51 3.04 -8.11
N TYR A 9 -8.42 3.74 -7.79
CA TYR A 9 -7.59 3.48 -6.61
C TYR A 9 -7.79 4.53 -5.50
N GLY A 10 -8.56 5.58 -5.78
CA GLY A 10 -8.87 6.62 -4.80
C GLY A 10 -9.71 6.06 -3.66
N PHE A 11 -9.49 6.57 -2.45
CA PHE A 11 -10.13 6.05 -1.24
C PHE A 11 -11.65 6.01 -1.33
N LYS A 12 -12.28 7.04 -1.92
CA LYS A 12 -13.73 7.09 -2.11
C LYS A 12 -14.26 5.90 -2.91
N ASN A 13 -13.61 5.53 -4.02
CA ASN A 13 -14.04 4.43 -4.86
C ASN A 13 -13.73 3.08 -4.22
N VAL A 14 -12.57 2.91 -3.59
CA VAL A 14 -12.28 1.66 -2.88
C VAL A 14 -13.19 1.47 -1.66
N CYS A 15 -13.54 2.54 -0.95
CA CYS A 15 -14.56 2.52 0.11
C CYS A 15 -15.94 2.12 -0.43
N LYS A 16 -16.32 2.62 -1.61
CA LYS A 16 -17.55 2.23 -2.29
C LYS A 16 -17.55 0.75 -2.65
N ASP A 17 -16.43 0.20 -3.12
CA ASP A 17 -16.29 -1.23 -3.42
C ASP A 17 -16.47 -2.09 -2.16
N LEU A 18 -15.87 -1.68 -1.04
CA LEU A 18 -16.06 -2.36 0.25
C LEU A 18 -17.51 -2.28 0.74
N LYS A 19 -18.15 -1.12 0.62
CA LYS A 19 -19.56 -0.93 0.94
C LYS A 19 -20.46 -1.83 0.08
N GLU A 20 -20.18 -1.94 -1.22
CA GLU A 20 -20.93 -2.80 -2.14
C GLU A 20 -20.70 -4.29 -1.81
N LEU A 21 -19.47 -4.70 -1.52
CA LEU A 21 -19.18 -6.05 -1.04
C LEU A 21 -19.97 -6.38 0.23
N MET A 22 -20.05 -5.45 1.18
CA MET A 22 -20.86 -5.62 2.38
C MET A 22 -22.35 -5.76 2.06
N ASP A 23 -22.89 -5.01 1.09
CA ASP A 23 -24.28 -5.15 0.65
C ASP A 23 -24.54 -6.54 0.05
N GLN A 24 -23.66 -7.02 -0.82
CA GLN A 24 -23.75 -8.36 -1.43
C GLN A 24 -23.71 -9.47 -0.38
N LEU A 25 -22.87 -9.30 0.66
CA LEU A 25 -22.77 -10.21 1.80
C LEU A 25 -23.88 -10.00 2.84
N LYS A 26 -24.79 -9.04 2.65
CA LYS A 26 -25.85 -8.65 3.59
C LYS A 26 -25.33 -8.27 4.98
N ILE A 27 -24.15 -7.66 5.03
CA ILE A 27 -23.51 -7.16 6.25
C ILE A 27 -23.84 -5.67 6.42
N LYS A 28 -24.64 -5.35 7.44
CA LYS A 28 -25.02 -3.97 7.75
C LYS A 28 -23.83 -3.12 8.22
N SER A 29 -23.04 -3.65 9.16
CA SER A 29 -21.84 -2.99 9.67
C SER A 29 -20.85 -4.00 10.25
N SER A 30 -19.56 -3.67 10.20
CA SER A 30 -18.45 -4.55 10.62
C SER A 30 -17.39 -3.81 11.43
N VAL A 31 -16.49 -4.56 12.06
CA VAL A 31 -15.23 -4.03 12.58
C VAL A 31 -14.22 -4.05 11.43
N PHE A 32 -13.57 -2.93 11.19
CA PHE A 32 -12.52 -2.83 10.17
C PHE A 32 -11.15 -2.96 10.82
N ILE A 33 -10.35 -3.89 10.32
CA ILE A 33 -8.97 -4.10 10.74
C ILE A 33 -8.09 -3.81 9.53
N GLY A 34 -7.19 -2.82 9.65
CA GLY A 34 -6.36 -2.36 8.56
C GLY A 34 -4.89 -2.28 8.93
N HIS A 35 -4.02 -2.62 7.98
CA HIS A 35 -2.57 -2.50 8.07
C HIS A 35 -2.05 -1.72 6.86
N ASP A 36 -1.06 -0.84 7.04
CA ASP A 36 -0.45 -0.04 5.96
C ASP A 36 -1.52 0.78 5.18
N TRP A 37 -1.61 0.68 3.84
CA TRP A 37 -2.67 1.30 3.04
C TRP A 37 -4.08 0.85 3.45
N GLY A 38 -4.22 -0.40 3.92
CA GLY A 38 -5.48 -0.91 4.48
C GLY A 38 -5.88 -0.21 5.79
N GLY A 39 -4.89 0.26 6.58
CA GLY A 39 -5.13 1.09 7.76
C GLY A 39 -5.67 2.47 7.39
N TYR A 40 -5.09 3.07 6.35
CA TYR A 40 -5.62 4.31 5.76
C TYR A 40 -7.06 4.14 5.26
N LEU A 41 -7.30 3.05 4.52
CA LEU A 41 -8.62 2.73 3.98
C LEU A 41 -9.66 2.50 5.09
N ALA A 42 -9.29 1.83 6.19
CA ALA A 42 -10.16 1.64 7.35
C ALA A 42 -10.61 2.98 7.96
N TRP A 43 -9.69 3.95 8.08
CA TRP A 43 -10.05 5.31 8.48
C TRP A 43 -10.95 6.01 7.47
N ARG A 44 -10.73 5.79 6.17
CA ARG A 44 -11.57 6.38 5.12
C ARG A 44 -12.97 5.78 5.07
N MET A 45 -13.16 4.52 5.48
CA MET A 45 -14.49 3.95 5.72
C MET A 45 -15.25 4.71 6.81
N CYS A 46 -14.59 5.19 7.87
CA CYS A 46 -15.24 6.03 8.88
C CYS A 46 -15.70 7.39 8.33
N ILE A 47 -15.03 7.92 7.30
CA ILE A 47 -15.38 9.21 6.69
C ILE A 47 -16.48 9.03 5.66
N HIS A 48 -16.32 8.08 4.73
CA HIS A 48 -17.23 7.94 3.58
C HIS A 48 -18.48 7.11 3.91
N HIS A 49 -18.38 6.15 4.83
CA HIS A 49 -19.45 5.20 5.17
C HIS A 49 -19.52 4.92 6.68
N PRO A 50 -19.61 5.95 7.55
CA PRO A 50 -19.60 5.78 9.00
C PRO A 50 -20.68 4.82 9.51
N GLU A 51 -21.84 4.76 8.84
CA GLU A 51 -22.94 3.87 9.18
C GLU A 51 -22.60 2.38 9.04
N ARG A 52 -21.52 2.06 8.32
CA ARG A 52 -21.03 0.70 8.07
C ARG A 52 -19.95 0.28 9.05
N VAL A 53 -19.42 1.19 9.87
CA VAL A 53 -18.27 0.93 10.75
C VAL A 53 -18.71 0.83 12.21
N LYS A 54 -18.46 -0.32 12.84
CA LYS A 54 -18.69 -0.51 14.29
C LYS A 54 -17.49 -0.09 15.13
N ALA A 55 -16.29 -0.41 14.65
CA ALA A 55 -15.01 -0.08 15.28
C ALA A 55 -13.89 -0.18 14.24
N VAL A 56 -12.75 0.46 14.52
CA VAL A 56 -11.53 0.38 13.71
C VAL A 56 -10.36 -0.09 14.56
N ILE A 57 -9.58 -1.01 14.01
CA ILE A 57 -8.25 -1.39 14.49
C ILE A 57 -7.28 -1.06 13.36
N SER A 58 -6.48 0.01 13.52
CA SER A 58 -5.46 0.38 12.55
C SER A 58 -4.07 0.02 13.08
N ILE A 59 -3.30 -0.67 12.26
CA ILE A 59 -1.94 -1.13 12.56
C ILE A 59 -0.98 -0.37 11.64
N CYS A 60 0.09 0.19 12.22
CA CYS A 60 1.11 1.04 11.56
C CYS A 60 0.64 2.44 11.13
N THR A 61 -0.59 2.58 10.65
CA THR A 61 -1.05 3.82 9.99
C THR A 61 -1.98 4.64 10.89
N PRO A 62 -1.56 5.83 11.38
CA PRO A 62 -2.43 6.69 12.19
C PRO A 62 -3.52 7.37 11.35
N TYR A 63 -4.55 7.86 12.03
CA TYR A 63 -5.56 8.71 11.39
C TYR A 63 -4.93 10.04 10.93
N THR A 64 -5.28 10.46 9.72
CA THR A 64 -4.99 11.80 9.20
C THR A 64 -6.26 12.39 8.59
N PRO A 65 -6.68 13.59 9.01
CA PRO A 65 -7.85 14.25 8.44
C PRO A 65 -7.58 14.66 6.97
N PRO A 66 -8.64 14.81 6.15
CA PRO A 66 -8.53 15.46 4.85
C PRO A 66 -7.85 16.83 4.95
N ASN A 67 -6.99 17.14 3.98
CA ASN A 67 -6.30 18.43 3.95
C ASN A 67 -7.16 19.49 3.27
N GLU A 68 -7.22 20.70 3.82
CA GLU A 68 -7.89 21.84 3.17
C GLU A 68 -7.20 22.23 1.84
N ASN A 69 -5.87 22.16 1.84
CA ASN A 69 -5.02 22.51 0.70
C ASN A 69 -4.34 21.27 0.13
N TYR A 70 -4.13 21.27 -1.19
CA TYR A 70 -3.36 20.20 -1.83
C TYR A 70 -1.88 20.31 -1.45
N ILE A 71 -1.32 19.21 -0.97
CA ILE A 71 0.12 19.08 -0.69
C ILE A 71 0.64 17.93 -1.54
N ALA A 72 1.61 18.23 -2.42
CA ALA A 72 2.26 17.23 -3.27
C ALA A 72 3.05 16.22 -2.43
N LEU A 73 3.23 15.00 -2.94
CA LEU A 73 3.95 13.94 -2.22
C LEU A 73 5.43 14.30 -2.03
N GLU A 74 6.02 14.96 -3.01
CA GLU A 74 7.38 15.48 -3.02
C GLU A 74 7.59 16.47 -1.88
N SER A 75 6.68 17.43 -1.70
CA SER A 75 6.76 18.41 -0.60
C SER A 75 6.65 17.74 0.78
N VAL A 76 5.88 16.65 0.90
CA VAL A 76 5.85 15.86 2.13
C VAL A 76 7.18 15.16 2.36
N ALA A 77 7.77 14.59 1.31
CA ALA A 77 9.05 13.88 1.39
C ALA A 77 10.26 14.81 1.64
N GLU A 78 10.15 16.10 1.31
CA GLU A 78 11.13 17.13 1.71
C GLU A 78 11.14 17.37 3.23
N ILE A 79 9.96 17.33 3.87
CA ILE A 79 9.80 17.52 5.32
C ILE A 79 10.07 16.22 6.08
N LEU A 80 9.65 15.09 5.50
CA LEU A 80 9.78 13.74 6.07
C LEU A 80 10.61 12.86 5.11
N PRO A 81 11.95 12.92 5.17
CA PRO A 81 12.81 12.20 4.23
C PRO A 81 12.60 10.68 4.21
N ASN A 82 12.12 10.10 5.30
CA ASN A 82 11.76 8.69 5.38
C ASN A 82 10.58 8.29 4.47
N LEU A 83 9.86 9.25 3.88
CA LEU A 83 8.78 9.02 2.91
C LEU A 83 9.24 9.17 1.45
N GLN A 84 10.52 9.42 1.17
CA GLN A 84 11.04 9.51 -0.20
C GLN A 84 10.81 8.24 -1.02
N TYR A 85 10.77 7.07 -0.39
CA TYR A 85 10.43 5.82 -1.07
C TYR A 85 9.04 5.87 -1.71
N GLN A 86 8.08 6.60 -1.13
CA GLN A 86 6.74 6.75 -1.71
C GLN A 86 6.78 7.55 -3.02
N VAL A 87 7.63 8.57 -3.09
CA VAL A 87 7.88 9.32 -4.34
C VAL A 87 8.43 8.38 -5.40
N TYR A 88 9.40 7.54 -5.06
CA TYR A 88 9.94 6.56 -5.99
C TYR A 88 8.87 5.56 -6.45
N LEU A 89 8.10 4.97 -5.52
CA LEU A 89 7.03 4.01 -5.82
C LEU A 89 5.90 4.62 -6.68
N SER A 90 5.74 5.94 -6.67
CA SER A 90 4.80 6.64 -7.56
C SER A 90 5.32 6.77 -9.00
N HIS A 91 6.62 6.64 -9.22
CA HIS A 91 7.27 6.81 -10.52
C HIS A 91 7.15 5.52 -11.37
N PRO A 92 6.94 5.60 -12.70
CA PRO A 92 6.83 4.43 -13.58
C PRO A 92 8.04 3.46 -13.53
N LYS A 93 9.21 3.95 -13.13
CA LYS A 93 10.43 3.15 -12.97
C LYS A 93 10.30 2.08 -11.88
N ALA A 94 9.51 2.35 -10.82
CA ALA A 94 9.31 1.39 -9.74
C ALA A 94 8.62 0.13 -10.25
N GLU A 95 7.63 0.26 -11.11
CA GLU A 95 6.93 -0.90 -11.69
C GLU A 95 7.89 -1.79 -12.48
N ILE A 96 8.69 -1.20 -13.35
CA ILE A 96 9.72 -1.92 -14.13
C ILE A 96 10.73 -2.61 -13.21
N GLU A 97 11.20 -1.92 -12.17
CA GLU A 97 12.17 -2.46 -11.21
C GLU A 97 11.58 -3.67 -10.46
N LEU A 98 10.41 -3.49 -9.83
CA LEU A 98 9.80 -4.52 -8.98
C LEU A 98 9.33 -5.74 -9.79
N ASP A 99 8.76 -5.52 -10.98
CA ASP A 99 8.31 -6.62 -11.86
C ASP A 99 9.49 -7.44 -12.41
N SER A 100 10.71 -6.88 -12.44
CA SER A 100 11.89 -7.63 -12.89
C SER A 100 12.34 -8.73 -11.92
N LYS A 101 12.11 -8.53 -10.61
CA LYS A 101 12.57 -9.43 -9.54
C LYS A 101 11.55 -9.52 -8.38
N PRO A 102 10.28 -9.93 -8.63
CA PRO A 102 9.21 -9.91 -7.63
C PRO A 102 9.53 -10.72 -6.38
N GLU A 103 10.18 -11.86 -6.54
CA GLU A 103 10.53 -12.74 -5.41
C GLU A 103 11.57 -12.13 -4.49
N GLU A 104 12.63 -11.53 -5.05
CA GLU A 104 13.66 -10.87 -4.25
C GLU A 104 13.08 -9.65 -3.52
N TYR A 105 12.21 -8.88 -4.17
CA TYR A 105 11.49 -7.79 -3.50
C TYR A 105 10.60 -8.30 -2.36
N LEU A 106 9.85 -9.38 -2.56
CA LEU A 106 8.99 -9.94 -1.51
C LEU A 106 9.79 -10.49 -0.33
N LYS A 107 10.91 -11.18 -0.57
CA LYS A 107 11.84 -11.60 0.49
C LYS A 107 12.47 -10.42 1.22
N ALA A 108 12.59 -9.29 0.54
CA ALA A 108 13.16 -8.07 1.07
C ALA A 108 12.16 -7.35 1.99
N VAL A 109 10.89 -7.23 1.61
CA VAL A 109 9.88 -6.52 2.41
C VAL A 109 9.25 -7.38 3.51
N LEU A 110 9.17 -8.70 3.34
CA LEU A 110 8.57 -9.62 4.31
C LEU A 110 9.64 -10.17 5.27
N ARG A 111 10.17 -9.27 6.11
CA ARG A 111 11.26 -9.57 7.05
C ARG A 111 10.95 -9.10 8.47
N SER A 112 11.63 -9.70 9.44
CA SER A 112 11.55 -9.32 10.84
C SER A 112 12.39 -8.07 11.13
N SER A 113 12.12 -7.45 12.27
CA SER A 113 12.91 -6.32 12.76
C SER A 113 14.17 -6.76 13.53
N GLN A 114 14.52 -8.04 13.53
CA GLN A 114 15.74 -8.51 14.21
C GLN A 114 16.98 -7.95 13.50
N PRO A 115 18.03 -7.51 14.22
CA PRO A 115 19.17 -6.82 13.60
C PRO A 115 19.83 -7.57 12.43
N GLY A 116 19.87 -8.91 12.45
CA GLY A 116 20.43 -9.73 11.37
C GLY A 116 19.50 -9.96 10.18
N ASP A 117 18.24 -9.54 10.27
CA ASP A 117 17.21 -9.72 9.24
C ASP A 117 16.80 -8.37 8.61
N GLN A 118 17.20 -7.25 9.20
CA GLN A 118 16.96 -5.91 8.66
C GLN A 118 17.75 -5.69 7.37
N ILE A 119 17.10 -5.10 6.38
CA ILE A 119 17.74 -4.64 5.15
C ILE A 119 17.27 -3.23 4.84
N GLN A 120 18.12 -2.47 4.16
CA GLN A 120 17.74 -1.19 3.60
C GLN A 120 17.12 -1.41 2.21
N LEU A 121 15.80 -1.20 2.10
CA LEU A 121 15.07 -1.33 0.84
C LEU A 121 15.40 -0.18 -0.11
N PHE A 122 15.14 1.05 0.34
CA PHE A 122 15.31 2.24 -0.47
C PHE A 122 16.68 2.90 -0.21
N ASP A 123 17.49 3.01 -1.25
CA ASP A 123 18.84 3.61 -1.19
C ASP A 123 18.88 5.11 -1.57
N GLY A 124 17.70 5.72 -1.77
CA GLY A 124 17.53 7.09 -2.27
C GLY A 124 17.36 7.18 -3.79
N LYS A 125 17.63 6.11 -4.53
CA LYS A 125 17.55 6.07 -6.00
C LYS A 125 16.71 4.90 -6.52
N ASN A 126 16.65 3.79 -5.81
CA ASN A 126 16.05 2.52 -6.24
C ASN A 126 15.39 1.82 -5.04
N MET A 127 14.28 1.10 -5.27
CA MET A 127 13.61 0.32 -4.21
C MET A 127 14.21 -1.05 -4.00
N MET A 128 14.90 -1.57 -5.01
CA MET A 128 15.62 -2.83 -4.93
C MET A 128 17.13 -2.63 -4.90
N GLY A 129 17.60 -1.39 -4.65
CA GLY A 129 18.98 -0.93 -4.80
C GLY A 129 20.04 -2.02 -4.65
N SER A 130 20.44 -2.30 -3.41
CA SER A 130 21.42 -3.34 -3.07
C SER A 130 20.79 -4.67 -2.65
N ILE A 131 19.60 -5.02 -3.17
CA ILE A 131 19.04 -6.36 -2.94
C ILE A 131 19.97 -7.37 -3.59
N ILE A 132 20.66 -8.11 -2.71
CA ILE A 132 21.66 -9.11 -3.07
C ILE A 132 20.91 -10.29 -3.67
N ASP A 133 21.25 -10.66 -4.91
CA ASP A 133 20.79 -11.91 -5.48
C ASP A 133 21.08 -13.05 -4.50
N GLY A 134 20.06 -13.84 -4.15
CA GLY A 134 20.18 -14.91 -3.17
C GLY A 134 19.78 -14.52 -1.75
N LEU A 135 18.92 -13.51 -1.58
CA LEU A 135 18.31 -13.22 -0.28
C LEU A 135 17.53 -14.46 0.19
N HIS A 136 17.71 -14.84 1.45
CA HIS A 136 16.96 -15.93 2.06
C HIS A 136 15.62 -15.43 2.62
N ARG A 137 14.61 -16.29 2.63
CA ARG A 137 13.31 -16.03 3.26
C ARG A 137 13.47 -15.80 4.76
N SER A 138 12.81 -14.78 5.30
CA SER A 138 12.73 -14.55 6.75
C SER A 138 11.90 -15.64 7.45
N PRO A 139 12.27 -16.07 8.68
CA PRO A 139 11.51 -17.08 9.41
C PRO A 139 10.09 -16.66 9.79
N ILE A 140 9.72 -15.38 9.69
CA ILE A 140 8.37 -14.88 10.05
C ILE A 140 7.28 -15.25 9.04
N ILE A 141 7.66 -15.68 7.84
CA ILE A 141 6.74 -16.09 6.78
C ILE A 141 7.16 -17.47 6.29
N SER A 142 6.28 -18.44 6.20
CA SER A 142 6.60 -19.78 5.68
C SER A 142 6.94 -19.77 4.18
N GLN A 143 7.53 -20.87 3.68
CA GLN A 143 7.80 -21.00 2.24
C GLN A 143 6.49 -20.99 1.43
N GLN A 144 5.45 -21.65 1.93
CA GLN A 144 4.14 -21.68 1.28
C GLN A 144 3.52 -20.29 1.12
N GLU A 145 3.63 -19.45 2.16
CA GLU A 145 3.13 -18.08 2.11
C GLU A 145 3.96 -17.22 1.14
N LEU A 146 5.29 -17.35 1.13
CA LEU A 146 6.13 -16.67 0.16
C LEU A 146 5.76 -17.07 -1.28
N ASP A 147 5.63 -18.38 -1.55
CA ASP A 147 5.27 -18.89 -2.88
C ASP A 147 3.90 -18.37 -3.33
N TYR A 148 2.95 -18.24 -2.41
CA TYR A 148 1.65 -17.63 -2.68
C TYR A 148 1.82 -16.18 -3.17
N TYR A 149 2.54 -15.33 -2.44
CA TYR A 149 2.77 -13.94 -2.86
C TYR A 149 3.52 -13.86 -4.18
N VAL A 150 4.61 -14.63 -4.33
CA VAL A 150 5.44 -14.64 -5.53
C VAL A 150 4.61 -15.02 -6.76
N THR A 151 3.74 -16.02 -6.65
CA THR A 151 2.86 -16.45 -7.75
C THR A 151 1.90 -15.34 -8.18
N HIS A 152 1.32 -14.61 -7.22
CA HIS A 152 0.38 -13.53 -7.51
C HIS A 152 1.09 -12.31 -8.11
N TYR A 153 2.26 -11.93 -7.59
CA TYR A 153 3.00 -10.78 -8.13
C TYR A 153 3.69 -11.08 -9.47
N LYS A 154 4.14 -12.32 -9.71
CA LYS A 154 4.63 -12.73 -11.05
C LYS A 154 3.55 -12.70 -12.12
N SER A 155 2.28 -12.96 -11.76
CA SER A 155 1.17 -12.98 -12.73
C SER A 155 0.44 -11.64 -12.87
N GLY A 156 0.30 -10.90 -11.76
CA GLY A 156 -0.44 -9.63 -11.72
C GLY A 156 0.41 -8.36 -11.81
N GLY A 157 1.72 -8.46 -11.58
CA GLY A 157 2.64 -7.33 -11.47
C GLY A 157 2.38 -6.44 -10.26
N PHE A 158 3.22 -5.41 -10.08
CA PHE A 158 3.10 -4.44 -8.98
C PHE A 158 2.21 -3.24 -9.31
N HIS A 159 1.79 -3.07 -10.57
CA HIS A 159 1.00 -1.92 -11.06
C HIS A 159 -0.15 -1.52 -10.13
N GLY A 160 -1.00 -2.48 -9.77
CA GLY A 160 -2.17 -2.22 -8.93
C GLY A 160 -1.81 -1.75 -7.52
N GLY A 161 -0.77 -2.33 -6.92
CA GLY A 161 -0.27 -1.88 -5.61
C GLY A 161 0.38 -0.51 -5.67
N LEU A 162 1.16 -0.23 -6.73
CA LEU A 162 1.86 1.04 -6.90
C LEU A 162 0.93 2.21 -7.17
N ASN A 163 -0.25 1.98 -7.75
CA ASN A 163 -1.22 3.05 -8.02
C ASN A 163 -1.75 3.72 -6.74
N TRP A 164 -1.73 3.05 -5.58
CA TRP A 164 -2.08 3.67 -4.30
C TRP A 164 -1.19 4.88 -3.97
N TYR A 165 0.10 4.83 -4.30
CA TYR A 165 1.04 5.94 -4.12
C TYR A 165 0.78 7.13 -5.06
N LYS A 166 -0.01 6.93 -6.12
CA LYS A 166 -0.32 7.92 -7.15
C LYS A 166 -1.66 8.63 -6.91
N THR A 167 -2.42 8.24 -5.89
CA THR A 167 -3.81 8.71 -5.66
C THR A 167 -3.92 10.00 -4.86
N ARG A 168 -2.82 10.59 -4.38
CA ARG A 168 -2.86 11.76 -3.47
C ARG A 168 -3.71 12.93 -3.99
N LYS A 169 -3.58 13.25 -5.28
CA LYS A 169 -4.37 14.33 -5.91
C LYS A 169 -5.84 13.95 -6.09
N VAL A 170 -6.12 12.69 -6.45
CA VAL A 170 -7.48 12.14 -6.54
C VAL A 170 -8.17 12.22 -5.19
N ASN A 171 -7.53 11.72 -4.12
CA ASN A 171 -8.08 11.72 -2.77
C ASN A 171 -8.34 13.15 -2.27
N TYR A 172 -7.44 14.10 -2.54
CA TYR A 172 -7.67 15.50 -2.21
C TYR A 172 -8.92 16.08 -2.89
N GLN A 173 -9.17 15.73 -4.15
CA GLN A 173 -10.36 16.21 -4.88
C GLN A 173 -11.64 15.55 -4.37
N ASP A 174 -11.56 14.28 -3.94
CA ASP A 174 -12.70 13.51 -3.44
C ASP A 174 -13.11 13.86 -2.00
N GLU A 175 -12.19 14.40 -1.21
CA GLU A 175 -12.38 14.71 0.22
C GLU A 175 -12.59 16.21 0.50
N LYS A 176 -12.78 17.03 -0.54
CA LYS A 176 -13.19 18.45 -0.42
C LYS A 176 -14.64 18.62 -0.02
#